data_AF-A0A1H9RSC1-F1
#
_entry.id   AF-A0A1H9RSC1-F1
#
_cell.length_a   1.000
_cell.length_b   1.000
_cell.length_c   1.000
_cell.angle_alpha   90.00
_cell.angle_beta   90.00
_cell.angle_gamma   90.00
#
_symmetry.space_group_name_H-M   'P 1'
#
loop_
_entity.id
_entity.type
_entity.pdbx_description
1 polymer ?
#
loop_
_entity_poly.entity_id
_entity_poly.type
_entity_poly.pdbx_seq_one_letter_code
_entity_poly.pdbx_strand_id
1 'polypeptide(L)'
;MRKIYILILLGFCVNAIAQATKPKYSFVHTFNSGLEGSWCNDPMGNWGWSFLVNSTVNTMITDNFTPVHCISSLDEYKEFQFEAFLDKNSFINYNAYGTSYGRINGALSIIPCDDTNPSSISITASELIIKGSTPFVEVCSSYLGIHDFKPINLSISSAPTEVCSGTNFTLTASPAGFPDVAYHWQYSTDNEITWVNFPATMQKSEGSSVRTTNDTPNINFSMDEILGTNHSDFFNKQIYFRLGYDGRPFTTSKAITYSPCAPVVIGISYEGPKCYGDYINKIEVTFDRELYIDKGEVLKSFSLRDRANPMISIFQFLTDETFSGKTFSFQKADLDKITLENGHKYFIQQQAYIGTAGKGILDSDSQYDLEYVAPAALKFIATKKQDVSCNGGSDGTIEIKVWGGTPKTEGLKYNYYVDGNLLTQNTIETTTSGETTAILPGISVLKDVNGLIIPHQIKVTDAENCFEK
;
A
#
# COMPACT_ATOMS: atom_id res chain seq x y z
N MET A 1 -61.83 43.25 40.26
CA MET A 1 -61.72 41.78 40.34
C MET A 1 -60.39 41.36 39.72
N ARG A 2 -59.38 41.06 40.57
CA ARG A 2 -58.10 40.45 40.15
C ARG A 2 -58.34 38.96 39.95
N LYS A 3 -58.01 38.41 38.78
CA LYS A 3 -57.81 36.97 38.61
C LYS A 3 -56.31 36.71 38.64
N ILE A 4 -55.91 36.00 39.68
CA ILE A 4 -54.57 35.48 39.91
C ILE A 4 -54.44 34.22 39.07
N TYR A 5 -53.47 34.18 38.17
CA TYR A 5 -52.97 32.94 37.61
C TYR A 5 -51.52 32.79 38.04
N ILE A 6 -51.31 31.80 38.91
CA ILE A 6 -50.02 31.35 39.40
C ILE A 6 -49.35 30.61 38.25
N LEU A 7 -48.35 31.24 37.64
CA LEU A 7 -47.43 30.58 36.72
C LEU A 7 -46.34 29.94 37.59
N ILE A 8 -46.41 28.63 37.80
CA ILE A 8 -45.33 27.87 38.42
C ILE A 8 -44.18 27.82 37.40
N LEU A 9 -43.12 28.58 37.69
CA LEU A 9 -41.80 28.39 37.10
C LEU A 9 -41.26 27.03 37.56
N LEU A 10 -41.43 26.01 36.74
CA LEU A 10 -40.51 24.88 36.74
C LEU A 10 -39.42 25.21 35.72
N GLY A 11 -38.25 25.57 36.24
CA GLY A 11 -37.07 25.81 35.44
C GLY A 11 -36.71 24.55 34.65
N PHE A 12 -36.94 24.59 33.33
CA PHE A 12 -36.17 23.77 32.43
C PHE A 12 -34.75 24.34 32.41
N CYS A 13 -33.89 23.81 33.28
CA CYS A 13 -32.47 23.73 32.95
C CYS A 13 -32.38 22.81 31.72
N VAL A 14 -32.33 23.42 30.54
CA VAL A 14 -31.90 22.75 29.32
C VAL A 14 -30.40 22.52 29.44
N ASN A 15 -30.01 21.52 30.23
CA ASN A 15 -28.75 20.82 30.01
C ASN A 15 -29.00 19.81 28.88
N ALA A 16 -29.28 20.32 27.67
CA ALA A 16 -29.04 19.56 26.46
C ALA A 16 -27.54 19.58 26.17
N ILE A 17 -26.76 18.98 27.08
CA ILE A 17 -25.52 18.34 26.66
C ILE A 17 -26.03 17.11 25.91
N ALA A 18 -25.85 17.08 24.59
CA ALA A 18 -26.21 15.94 23.76
C ALA A 18 -25.63 14.67 24.41
N GLN A 19 -26.47 13.86 25.08
CA GLN A 19 -26.08 12.50 25.42
C GLN A 19 -25.85 11.82 24.08
N ALA A 20 -24.60 11.47 23.78
CA ALA A 20 -24.28 10.62 22.66
C ALA A 20 -25.20 9.40 22.76
N THR A 21 -26.07 9.22 21.77
CA THR A 21 -26.94 8.04 21.68
C THR A 21 -26.04 6.82 21.78
N LYS A 22 -26.28 5.98 22.78
CA LYS A 22 -25.47 4.78 22.99
C LYS A 22 -25.42 3.95 21.70
N PRO A 23 -24.27 3.34 21.37
CA PRO A 23 -24.17 2.45 20.23
C PRO A 23 -25.18 1.29 20.35
N LYS A 24 -25.82 0.96 19.22
CA LYS A 24 -26.87 -0.06 19.16
C LYS A 24 -26.33 -1.31 18.48
N TYR A 25 -26.68 -2.49 18.99
CA TYR A 25 -26.22 -3.79 18.51
C TYR A 25 -27.40 -4.71 18.28
N SER A 26 -27.26 -5.65 17.35
CA SER A 26 -28.20 -6.74 17.14
C SER A 26 -27.50 -8.06 17.41
N PHE A 27 -28.25 -9.03 17.89
CA PHE A 27 -27.78 -10.40 18.08
C PHE A 27 -28.95 -11.38 18.12
N VAL A 28 -28.64 -12.65 17.93
CA VAL A 28 -29.61 -13.74 17.97
C VAL A 28 -29.31 -14.62 19.18
N HIS A 29 -30.33 -14.94 19.97
CA HIS A 29 -30.24 -16.03 20.95
C HIS A 29 -30.68 -17.33 20.31
N THR A 30 -29.86 -18.36 20.45
CA THR A 30 -30.19 -19.73 20.10
C THR A 30 -30.56 -20.53 21.33
N PHE A 31 -31.60 -21.35 21.19
CA PHE A 31 -31.94 -22.40 22.13
C PHE A 31 -32.05 -23.76 21.43
N ASN A 32 -31.42 -24.80 21.99
CA ASN A 32 -31.55 -26.19 21.55
C ASN A 32 -31.72 -27.12 22.77
N SER A 33 -32.88 -27.78 22.90
CA SER A 33 -33.14 -28.76 23.96
C SER A 33 -32.72 -30.17 23.55
N GLY A 34 -31.79 -30.79 24.29
CA GLY A 34 -31.38 -32.19 24.10
C GLY A 34 -32.15 -33.20 24.97
N LEU A 35 -33.23 -32.79 25.63
CA LEU A 35 -34.02 -33.66 26.50
C LEU A 35 -35.25 -34.23 25.79
N GLU A 36 -35.38 -35.56 25.79
CA GLU A 36 -36.67 -36.25 25.57
C GLU A 36 -37.62 -35.98 26.76
N GLY A 37 -38.55 -35.04 26.59
CA GLY A 37 -39.61 -34.77 27.55
C GLY A 37 -40.45 -33.57 27.14
N SER A 38 -41.74 -33.58 27.46
CA SER A 38 -42.70 -32.49 27.20
C SER A 38 -42.86 -31.60 28.48
N TRP A 39 -43.72 -30.57 28.44
CA TRP A 39 -44.57 -30.07 29.57
C TRP A 39 -44.29 -28.70 30.28
N CYS A 40 -45.14 -27.69 29.98
CA CYS A 40 -45.37 -26.37 30.62
C CYS A 40 -46.65 -25.80 30.04
N ASN A 41 -47.42 -25.02 30.80
CA ASN A 41 -48.66 -24.40 30.30
C ASN A 41 -48.43 -22.92 30.07
N ASP A 42 -48.76 -22.41 28.88
CA ASP A 42 -49.02 -20.99 28.71
C ASP A 42 -50.41 -20.61 29.30
N PRO A 43 -50.72 -19.32 29.53
CA PRO A 43 -52.00 -18.86 30.05
C PRO A 43 -53.21 -19.15 29.13
N MET A 44 -52.97 -19.64 27.91
CA MET A 44 -53.96 -19.98 26.89
C MET A 44 -54.16 -21.51 26.76
N GLY A 45 -53.47 -22.33 27.56
CA GLY A 45 -53.64 -23.78 27.61
C GLY A 45 -52.81 -24.57 26.59
N ASN A 46 -51.73 -24.01 26.05
CA ASN A 46 -50.80 -24.72 25.17
C ASN A 46 -49.54 -25.22 25.92
N TRP A 47 -49.03 -26.40 25.53
CA TRP A 47 -48.00 -27.19 26.24
C TRP A 47 -46.54 -26.82 25.81
N GLY A 48 -45.52 -26.66 26.69
CA GLY A 48 -44.10 -26.51 26.29
C GLY A 48 -42.98 -26.57 27.37
N TRP A 49 -41.78 -25.97 27.29
CA TRP A 49 -40.82 -25.84 28.43
C TRP A 49 -40.63 -24.39 28.89
N SER A 50 -40.39 -24.05 30.17
CA SER A 50 -40.11 -22.65 30.57
C SER A 50 -38.64 -22.44 30.96
N PHE A 51 -37.94 -21.59 30.21
CA PHE A 51 -36.56 -21.19 30.52
C PHE A 51 -36.53 -19.74 31.02
N LEU A 52 -35.75 -19.50 32.07
CA LEU A 52 -35.47 -18.15 32.58
C LEU A 52 -34.04 -17.80 32.19
N VAL A 53 -33.92 -17.00 31.14
CA VAL A 53 -32.64 -16.43 30.74
C VAL A 53 -32.54 -15.03 31.34
N ASN A 54 -31.76 -14.87 32.40
CA ASN A 54 -31.45 -13.54 32.93
C ASN A 54 -30.14 -13.07 32.30
N SER A 55 -30.22 -12.52 31.09
CA SER A 55 -29.09 -11.76 30.53
C SER A 55 -29.03 -10.40 31.22
N THR A 56 -27.98 -10.15 31.99
CA THR A 56 -27.71 -8.84 32.59
C THR A 56 -26.55 -8.21 31.81
N VAL A 57 -26.88 -7.36 30.85
CA VAL A 57 -25.90 -6.43 30.29
C VAL A 57 -25.59 -5.42 31.38
N ASN A 58 -24.36 -5.41 31.90
CA ASN A 58 -23.98 -4.50 32.98
C ASN A 58 -23.74 -3.08 32.44
N THR A 59 -24.83 -2.42 32.06
CA THR A 59 -24.99 -0.95 31.97
C THR A 59 -26.45 -0.59 32.22
N MET A 60 -26.87 -0.49 33.50
CA MET A 60 -28.19 0.02 33.94
C MET A 60 -29.37 -0.20 32.98
N ILE A 61 -29.54 -1.43 32.48
CA ILE A 61 -30.76 -1.87 31.84
C ILE A 61 -31.17 -3.13 32.60
N THR A 62 -32.00 -2.94 33.61
CA THR A 62 -32.83 -3.99 34.19
C THR A 62 -33.99 -4.26 33.23
N ASP A 63 -33.69 -4.66 32.00
CA ASP A 63 -34.67 -5.40 31.23
C ASP A 63 -34.47 -6.85 31.65
N ASN A 64 -35.22 -7.26 32.67
CA ASN A 64 -35.54 -8.66 32.88
C ASN A 64 -36.25 -9.10 31.59
N PHE A 65 -35.49 -9.56 30.60
CA PHE A 65 -36.05 -10.32 29.50
C PHE A 65 -36.53 -11.63 30.12
N THR A 66 -37.81 -11.65 30.50
CA THR A 66 -38.54 -12.89 30.80
C THR A 66 -39.39 -13.27 29.59
N PRO A 67 -38.82 -13.74 28.47
CA PRO A 67 -39.61 -14.54 27.58
C PRO A 67 -39.79 -15.91 28.24
N VAL A 68 -40.88 -16.08 29.00
CA VAL A 68 -41.37 -17.41 29.34
C VAL A 68 -41.93 -18.00 28.04
N HIS A 69 -41.08 -18.68 27.26
CA HIS A 69 -41.50 -19.32 26.02
C HIS A 69 -41.78 -20.79 26.25
N CYS A 70 -43.05 -21.19 26.30
CA CYS A 70 -43.42 -22.60 26.27
C CYS A 70 -43.08 -23.22 24.90
N ILE A 71 -42.01 -24.01 24.83
CA ILE A 71 -41.60 -24.76 23.62
C ILE A 71 -42.30 -26.12 23.56
N SER A 72 -43.22 -26.29 22.61
CA SER A 72 -44.17 -27.41 22.52
C SER A 72 -43.67 -28.67 21.82
N SER A 73 -42.49 -28.66 21.20
CA SER A 73 -41.98 -29.82 20.46
C SER A 73 -40.48 -30.07 20.63
N LEU A 74 -40.13 -31.35 20.59
CA LEU A 74 -38.77 -31.91 20.61
C LEU A 74 -38.07 -31.58 19.28
N ASP A 75 -36.76 -31.31 19.34
CA ASP A 75 -35.91 -30.92 18.21
C ASP A 75 -36.14 -29.50 17.63
N GLU A 76 -36.81 -28.62 18.36
CA GLU A 76 -37.09 -27.27 17.87
C GLU A 76 -35.93 -26.31 18.21
N TYR A 77 -35.00 -26.16 17.26
CA TYR A 77 -34.03 -25.07 17.25
C TYR A 77 -34.78 -23.74 17.14
N LYS A 78 -34.71 -22.90 18.18
CA LYS A 78 -35.36 -21.57 18.19
C LYS A 78 -34.35 -20.45 18.24
N GLU A 79 -34.60 -19.45 17.39
CA GLU A 79 -33.83 -18.23 17.31
C GLU A 79 -34.70 -17.01 17.64
N PHE A 80 -34.16 -16.11 18.44
CA PHE A 80 -34.80 -14.85 18.80
C PHE A 80 -33.86 -13.68 18.52
N GLN A 81 -34.31 -12.73 17.71
CA GLN A 81 -33.55 -11.51 17.40
C GLN A 81 -33.75 -10.48 18.51
N PHE A 82 -32.65 -9.92 18.99
CA PHE A 82 -32.66 -8.84 19.98
C PHE A 82 -31.85 -7.64 19.50
N GLU A 83 -32.10 -6.51 20.15
CA GLU A 83 -31.30 -5.29 20.00
C GLU A 83 -30.96 -4.73 21.38
N ALA A 84 -29.73 -4.25 21.55
CA ALA A 84 -29.29 -3.65 22.82
C ALA A 84 -28.46 -2.38 22.59
N PHE A 85 -28.53 -1.46 23.54
CA PHE A 85 -27.69 -0.27 23.59
C PHE A 85 -26.52 -0.52 24.55
N LEU A 86 -25.29 -0.58 24.03
CA LEU A 86 -24.11 -0.88 24.83
C LEU A 86 -23.10 0.27 24.74
N ASP A 87 -22.49 0.60 25.87
CA ASP A 87 -21.34 1.49 25.92
C ASP A 87 -20.07 0.72 25.50
N LYS A 88 -19.03 1.45 25.10
CA LYS A 88 -17.78 0.83 24.60
C LYS A 88 -17.08 -0.10 25.62
N ASN A 89 -17.36 0.08 26.92
CA ASN A 89 -16.79 -0.70 28.01
C ASN A 89 -17.80 -1.70 28.60
N SER A 90 -18.93 -1.95 27.93
CA SER A 90 -19.97 -2.84 28.42
C SER A 90 -19.51 -4.30 28.43
N PHE A 91 -19.96 -5.02 29.47
CA PHE A 91 -19.91 -6.48 29.55
C PHE A 91 -21.31 -7.02 29.38
N ILE A 92 -21.43 -8.11 28.61
CA ILE A 92 -22.64 -8.89 28.51
C ILE A 92 -22.47 -10.05 29.48
N ASN A 93 -23.23 -10.02 30.58
CA ASN A 93 -23.33 -11.18 31.47
C ASN A 93 -24.55 -11.98 31.07
N TYR A 94 -24.29 -13.24 30.82
CA TYR A 94 -25.26 -14.21 30.42
C TYR A 94 -25.46 -15.19 31.55
N ASN A 95 -26.60 -15.14 32.25
CA ASN A 95 -26.93 -16.12 33.29
C ASN A 95 -28.10 -16.98 32.83
N ALA A 96 -27.87 -18.28 32.80
CA ALA A 96 -28.88 -19.25 32.40
C ALA A 96 -29.32 -20.10 33.59
N TYR A 97 -30.64 -20.19 33.78
CA TYR A 97 -31.27 -21.02 34.80
C TYR A 97 -32.25 -21.98 34.14
N GLY A 98 -32.20 -23.24 34.54
CA GLY A 98 -33.18 -24.24 34.12
C GLY A 98 -33.95 -24.76 35.32
N THR A 99 -35.26 -24.94 35.13
CA THR A 99 -36.12 -25.64 36.09
C THR A 99 -36.96 -26.63 35.30
N SER A 100 -36.92 -27.91 35.66
CA SER A 100 -37.80 -28.91 35.04
C SER A 100 -39.08 -29.07 35.86
N TYR A 101 -40.20 -29.34 35.20
CA TYR A 101 -41.49 -29.60 35.86
C TYR A 101 -41.88 -31.05 35.62
N GLY A 102 -42.08 -31.80 36.71
CA GLY A 102 -42.57 -33.17 36.67
C GLY A 102 -43.87 -33.34 37.45
N ARG A 103 -44.61 -34.42 37.22
CA ARG A 103 -45.69 -34.82 38.14
C ARG A 103 -45.22 -35.99 38.99
N ILE A 104 -45.27 -35.82 40.32
CA ILE A 104 -45.15 -36.93 41.27
C ILE A 104 -46.56 -37.20 41.77
N ASN A 105 -47.07 -38.42 41.54
CA ASN A 105 -48.41 -38.85 41.98
C ASN A 105 -49.55 -37.92 41.55
N GLY A 106 -49.49 -37.38 40.32
CA GLY A 106 -50.56 -36.54 39.77
C GLY A 106 -50.54 -35.07 40.24
N ALA A 107 -49.65 -34.67 41.14
CA ALA A 107 -49.44 -33.26 41.52
C ALA A 107 -48.26 -32.65 40.76
N LEU A 108 -48.41 -31.40 40.29
CA LEU A 108 -47.30 -30.60 39.75
C LEU A 108 -46.21 -30.47 40.81
N SER A 109 -45.03 -30.98 40.52
CA SER A 109 -43.85 -30.93 41.40
C SER A 109 -42.69 -30.31 40.62
N ILE A 110 -42.02 -29.33 41.22
CA ILE A 110 -40.79 -28.76 40.64
C ILE A 110 -39.71 -29.81 40.82
N ILE A 111 -39.17 -30.33 39.72
CA ILE A 111 -37.97 -31.16 39.74
C ILE A 111 -36.85 -30.21 39.32
N PRO A 112 -36.08 -29.62 40.25
CA PRO A 112 -34.89 -28.89 39.84
C PRO A 112 -34.01 -29.88 39.05
N CYS A 113 -33.68 -29.55 37.80
CA CYS A 113 -32.41 -30.04 37.28
C CYS A 113 -31.36 -29.47 38.24
N ASP A 114 -30.44 -30.30 38.72
CA ASP A 114 -29.60 -30.07 39.90
C ASP A 114 -28.51 -28.98 39.70
N ASP A 115 -28.85 -27.88 39.02
CA ASP A 115 -27.99 -26.72 38.85
C ASP A 115 -28.45 -25.63 39.82
N THR A 116 -28.08 -25.81 41.09
CA THR A 116 -28.21 -24.76 42.11
C THR A 116 -27.28 -23.57 41.85
N ASN A 117 -26.37 -23.69 40.87
CA ASN A 117 -25.49 -22.63 40.41
C ASN A 117 -25.82 -22.27 38.95
N PRO A 118 -26.15 -21.00 38.63
CA PRO A 118 -26.29 -20.59 37.24
C PRO A 118 -24.96 -20.75 36.50
N SER A 119 -25.01 -21.32 35.31
CA SER A 119 -23.90 -21.21 34.39
C SER A 119 -23.87 -19.78 33.83
N SER A 120 -22.78 -19.06 34.13
CA SER A 120 -22.61 -17.66 33.76
C SER A 120 -21.45 -17.46 32.78
N ILE A 121 -21.71 -16.78 31.65
CA ILE A 121 -20.65 -16.25 30.78
C ILE A 121 -20.60 -14.74 30.94
N SER A 122 -19.40 -14.19 31.12
CA SER A 122 -19.15 -12.76 31.02
C SER A 122 -18.21 -12.54 29.83
N ILE A 123 -18.65 -11.73 28.86
CA ILE A 123 -17.88 -11.39 27.67
C ILE A 123 -17.94 -9.88 27.43
N THR A 124 -16.81 -9.28 27.04
CA THR A 124 -16.81 -7.86 26.66
C THR A 124 -17.55 -7.65 25.33
N ALA A 125 -18.13 -6.46 25.14
CA ALA A 125 -18.67 -6.09 23.83
C ALA A 125 -17.61 -6.23 22.73
N SER A 126 -16.36 -5.84 22.99
CA SER A 126 -15.24 -5.97 22.03
C SER A 126 -14.97 -7.41 21.59
N GLU A 127 -14.89 -8.35 22.53
CA GLU A 127 -14.68 -9.76 22.20
C GLU A 127 -15.86 -10.34 21.42
N LEU A 128 -17.09 -9.94 21.77
CA LEU A 128 -18.29 -10.42 21.09
C LEU A 128 -18.44 -9.81 19.68
N ILE A 129 -17.96 -8.57 19.46
CA ILE A 129 -17.86 -7.98 18.11
C ILE A 129 -16.93 -8.82 17.24
N ILE A 130 -15.74 -9.15 17.75
CA ILE A 130 -14.75 -9.96 17.02
C ILE A 130 -15.28 -11.36 16.72
N LYS A 131 -15.81 -12.06 17.73
CA LYS A 131 -16.23 -13.47 17.59
C LYS A 131 -17.62 -13.65 16.97
N GLY A 132 -18.50 -12.67 17.14
CA GLY A 132 -19.91 -12.71 16.75
C GLY A 132 -20.79 -13.62 17.57
N SER A 133 -20.20 -14.45 18.42
CA SER A 133 -20.90 -15.46 19.19
C SER A 133 -20.24 -15.70 20.54
N THR A 134 -21.02 -16.25 21.46
CA THR A 134 -20.51 -16.82 22.70
C THR A 134 -20.34 -18.33 22.55
N PRO A 135 -19.48 -18.97 23.35
CA PRO A 135 -19.59 -20.41 23.58
C PRO A 135 -21.01 -20.77 24.02
N PHE A 136 -21.47 -21.97 23.64
CA PHE A 136 -22.72 -22.51 24.16
C PHE A 136 -22.56 -22.89 25.62
N VAL A 137 -23.54 -22.51 26.43
CA VAL A 137 -23.69 -22.93 27.82
C VAL A 137 -24.68 -24.08 27.86
N GLU A 138 -24.31 -25.17 28.51
CA GLU A 138 -25.23 -26.27 28.79
C GLU A 138 -25.99 -25.99 30.09
N VAL A 139 -27.32 -26.01 30.03
CA VAL A 139 -28.20 -25.92 31.21
C VAL A 139 -29.32 -26.94 31.05
N CYS A 140 -29.41 -27.88 31.99
CA CYS A 140 -30.42 -28.94 31.99
C CYS A 140 -30.48 -29.68 30.64
N SER A 141 -29.30 -30.11 30.15
CA SER A 141 -29.11 -30.80 28.87
C SER A 141 -29.64 -30.05 27.64
N SER A 142 -29.73 -28.73 27.75
CA SER A 142 -30.05 -27.80 26.66
C SER A 142 -28.88 -26.85 26.43
N TYR A 143 -28.67 -26.40 25.20
CA TYR A 143 -27.60 -25.49 24.84
C TYR A 143 -28.13 -24.11 24.51
N LEU A 144 -27.37 -23.11 24.93
CA LEU A 144 -27.80 -21.74 24.91
C LEU A 144 -26.64 -20.81 24.61
N GLY A 145 -26.81 -19.88 23.68
CA GLY A 145 -25.74 -19.00 23.25
C GLY A 145 -26.24 -17.82 22.42
N ILE A 146 -25.36 -16.82 22.31
CA ILE A 146 -25.56 -15.67 21.44
C ILE A 146 -24.78 -15.92 20.15
N HIS A 147 -25.37 -15.60 19.00
CA HIS A 147 -24.66 -15.52 17.72
C HIS A 147 -25.13 -14.31 16.91
N ASP A 148 -24.53 -14.09 15.75
CA ASP A 148 -24.77 -12.95 14.85
C ASP A 148 -24.71 -11.58 15.54
N PHE A 149 -23.89 -11.46 16.59
CA PHE A 149 -23.69 -10.19 17.27
C PHE A 149 -22.99 -9.19 16.34
N LYS A 150 -23.61 -8.04 16.09
CA LYS A 150 -23.05 -6.99 15.23
C LYS A 150 -23.57 -5.58 15.55
N PRO A 151 -22.79 -4.53 15.22
CA PRO A 151 -23.27 -3.15 15.24
C PRO A 151 -24.52 -2.95 14.36
N ILE A 152 -25.43 -2.08 14.80
CA ILE A 152 -26.58 -1.60 14.01
C ILE A 152 -26.30 -0.18 13.52
N ASN A 153 -26.74 0.12 12.30
CA ASN A 153 -26.63 1.43 11.65
C ASN A 153 -25.18 1.94 11.47
N LEU A 154 -24.18 1.10 11.71
CA LEU A 154 -22.81 1.38 11.30
C LEU A 154 -22.78 1.44 9.78
N SER A 155 -22.10 2.45 9.23
CA SER A 155 -22.01 2.70 7.80
C SER A 155 -20.73 3.47 7.46
N ILE A 156 -20.32 3.41 6.20
CA ILE A 156 -19.28 4.28 5.66
C ILE A 156 -19.97 5.59 5.23
N SER A 157 -19.87 6.63 6.07
CA SER A 157 -20.59 7.89 5.87
C SER A 157 -19.88 8.87 4.93
N SER A 158 -18.57 8.73 4.74
CA SER A 158 -17.80 9.55 3.81
C SER A 158 -16.78 8.69 3.08
N ALA A 159 -16.88 8.70 1.76
CA ALA A 159 -15.93 8.05 0.86
C ALA A 159 -16.00 8.73 -0.52
N PRO A 160 -14.85 8.95 -1.19
CA PRO A 160 -14.83 9.39 -2.57
C PRO A 160 -15.41 8.32 -3.50
N THR A 161 -15.85 8.72 -4.69
CA THR A 161 -16.28 7.78 -5.74
C THR A 161 -15.11 7.32 -6.62
N GLU A 162 -14.08 8.16 -6.73
CA GLU A 162 -12.85 7.91 -7.48
C GLU A 162 -11.67 8.51 -6.72
N VAL A 163 -10.54 7.81 -6.72
CA VAL A 163 -9.28 8.29 -6.13
C VAL A 163 -8.16 8.15 -7.16
N CYS A 164 -7.35 9.20 -7.27
CA CYS A 164 -6.17 9.22 -8.11
C CYS A 164 -4.98 8.52 -7.44
N SER A 165 -4.13 7.85 -8.23
CA SER A 165 -2.84 7.32 -7.77
C SER A 165 -2.02 8.35 -6.99
N GLY A 166 -1.42 7.93 -5.86
CA GLY A 166 -0.62 8.81 -5.01
C GLY A 166 -1.39 9.90 -4.26
N THR A 167 -2.73 9.86 -4.26
CA THR A 167 -3.57 10.75 -3.45
C THR A 167 -3.98 10.08 -2.15
N ASN A 168 -3.71 10.74 -1.03
CA ASN A 168 -4.27 10.34 0.26
C ASN A 168 -5.74 10.76 0.34
N PHE A 169 -6.58 9.90 0.89
CA PHE A 169 -7.98 10.18 1.18
C PHE A 169 -8.39 9.58 2.52
N THR A 170 -9.55 9.98 3.02
CA THR A 170 -10.08 9.51 4.30
C THR A 170 -11.37 8.75 4.09
N LEU A 171 -11.48 7.58 4.72
CA LEU A 171 -12.76 6.91 4.92
C LEU A 171 -13.25 7.17 6.34
N THR A 172 -14.53 7.50 6.48
CA THR A 172 -15.16 7.78 7.77
C THR A 172 -16.32 6.82 8.00
N ALA A 173 -16.28 6.13 9.14
CA ALA A 173 -17.36 5.33 9.68
C ALA A 173 -18.26 6.17 10.58
N SER A 174 -19.56 5.88 10.57
CA SER A 174 -20.56 6.54 11.40
C SER A 174 -21.69 5.56 11.77
N PRO A 175 -22.32 5.71 12.96
CA PRO A 175 -21.98 6.68 14.01
C PRO A 175 -20.73 6.29 14.81
N ALA A 176 -20.09 7.29 15.43
CA ALA A 176 -19.02 7.06 16.37
C ALA A 176 -19.55 6.52 17.72
N GLY A 177 -18.66 6.00 18.58
CA GLY A 177 -18.97 5.57 19.94
C GLY A 177 -18.96 4.06 20.18
N PHE A 178 -18.96 3.24 19.13
CA PHE A 178 -18.67 1.80 19.25
C PHE A 178 -17.24 1.56 19.77
N PRO A 179 -16.93 0.40 20.38
CA PRO A 179 -15.57 -0.06 20.57
C PRO A 179 -14.75 0.01 19.28
N ASP A 180 -13.46 0.28 19.41
CA ASP A 180 -12.51 0.43 18.29
C ASP A 180 -12.58 -0.75 17.30
N VAL A 181 -12.69 -1.98 17.81
CA VAL A 181 -12.82 -3.22 17.03
C VAL A 181 -14.10 -3.30 16.17
N ALA A 182 -15.10 -2.45 16.40
CA ALA A 182 -16.25 -2.34 15.50
C ALA A 182 -15.88 -1.65 14.17
N TYR A 183 -14.83 -0.84 14.18
CA TYR A 183 -14.30 -0.17 12.99
C TYR A 183 -13.17 -0.98 12.34
N HIS A 184 -13.36 -2.31 12.28
CA HIS A 184 -12.44 -3.20 11.60
C HIS A 184 -12.61 -3.08 10.08
N TRP A 185 -11.69 -2.38 9.42
CA TRP A 185 -11.70 -2.12 7.99
C TRP A 185 -11.17 -3.32 7.21
N GLN A 186 -11.91 -3.68 6.16
CA GLN A 186 -11.51 -4.64 5.15
C GLN A 186 -11.65 -4.03 3.77
N TYR A 187 -10.81 -4.47 2.83
CA TYR A 187 -10.96 -4.15 1.41
C TYR A 187 -10.99 -5.41 0.55
N SER A 188 -11.56 -5.29 -0.64
CA SER A 188 -11.61 -6.34 -1.65
C SER A 188 -11.21 -5.76 -3.01
N THR A 189 -10.38 -6.51 -3.72
CA THR A 189 -9.87 -6.17 -5.05
C THR A 189 -10.40 -7.11 -6.14
N ASP A 190 -11.24 -8.08 -5.77
CA ASP A 190 -11.73 -9.18 -6.60
C ASP A 190 -13.27 -9.20 -6.65
N ASN A 191 -13.89 -8.02 -6.63
CA ASN A 191 -15.33 -7.85 -6.70
C ASN A 191 -16.08 -8.52 -5.53
N GLU A 192 -15.61 -8.25 -4.31
CA GLU A 192 -16.23 -8.65 -3.04
C GLU A 192 -16.17 -10.15 -2.73
N ILE A 193 -15.38 -10.92 -3.49
CA ILE A 193 -15.22 -12.38 -3.30
C ILE A 193 -14.35 -12.65 -2.07
N THR A 194 -13.16 -12.06 -2.01
CA THR A 194 -12.25 -12.15 -0.86
C THR A 194 -12.05 -10.79 -0.22
N TRP A 195 -11.76 -10.82 1.08
CA TRP A 195 -11.61 -9.61 1.90
C TRP A 195 -10.28 -9.67 2.63
N VAL A 196 -9.56 -8.55 2.58
CA VAL A 196 -8.26 -8.38 3.22
C VAL A 196 -8.41 -7.35 4.32
N ASN A 197 -7.93 -7.69 5.52
CA ASN A 197 -7.94 -6.76 6.65
C ASN A 197 -6.94 -5.63 6.40
N PHE A 198 -7.31 -4.41 6.75
CA PHE A 198 -6.35 -3.31 6.79
C PHE A 198 -5.23 -3.60 7.81
N PRO A 199 -3.98 -3.21 7.51
CA PRO A 199 -2.93 -3.20 8.51
C PRO A 199 -3.35 -2.35 9.72
N ALA A 200 -3.06 -2.84 10.93
CA ALA A 200 -3.39 -2.11 12.17
C ALA A 200 -2.78 -0.70 12.17
N THR A 201 -1.56 -0.59 11.65
CA THR A 201 -0.85 0.67 11.45
C THR A 201 -0.16 0.70 10.09
N MET A 202 -0.08 1.88 9.48
CA MET A 202 0.71 2.12 8.27
C MET A 202 1.66 3.29 8.45
N GLN A 203 2.77 3.24 7.71
CA GLN A 203 3.78 4.27 7.62
C GLN A 203 4.18 4.41 6.15
N LYS A 204 4.08 5.64 5.61
CA LYS A 204 4.24 5.89 4.17
C LYS A 204 5.66 5.64 3.66
N SER A 205 6.66 5.89 4.52
CA SER A 205 8.08 5.68 4.24
C SER A 205 8.85 5.60 5.55
N GLU A 206 10.04 5.00 5.53
CA GLU A 206 10.94 5.03 6.68
C GLU A 206 11.14 6.49 7.17
N GLY A 207 11.01 6.71 8.48
CA GLY A 207 11.03 8.06 9.10
C GLY A 207 9.71 8.85 9.09
N SER A 208 8.68 8.45 8.32
CA SER A 208 7.35 9.05 8.40
C SER A 208 6.59 8.69 9.69
N SER A 209 5.63 9.51 10.11
CA SER A 209 4.75 9.20 11.24
C SER A 209 3.92 7.93 11.00
N VAL A 210 3.90 7.04 11.99
CA VAL A 210 3.04 5.86 12.04
C VAL A 210 1.59 6.30 12.30
N ARG A 211 0.64 5.79 11.51
CA ARG A 211 -0.80 6.07 11.64
C ARG A 211 -1.54 4.80 11.99
N THR A 212 -2.53 4.89 12.88
CA THR A 212 -3.51 3.81 13.09
C THR A 212 -4.47 3.77 11.91
N THR A 213 -4.59 2.62 11.27
CA THR A 213 -5.30 2.44 9.99
C THR A 213 -6.28 1.28 10.00
N ASN A 214 -6.48 0.66 11.16
CA ASN A 214 -7.57 -0.25 11.41
C ASN A 214 -8.12 -0.02 12.81
N ASP A 215 -9.29 -0.57 13.11
CA ASP A 215 -9.98 -0.44 14.40
C ASP A 215 -10.14 1.02 14.85
N THR A 216 -10.38 1.93 13.89
CA THR A 216 -10.61 3.36 14.14
C THR A 216 -11.66 3.90 13.18
N PRO A 217 -12.54 4.82 13.61
CA PRO A 217 -13.64 5.33 12.77
C PRO A 217 -13.15 6.14 11.57
N ASN A 218 -11.92 6.66 11.59
CA ASN A 218 -11.36 7.42 10.47
C ASN A 218 -10.00 6.86 10.09
N ILE A 219 -9.85 6.46 8.83
CA ILE A 219 -8.59 5.96 8.29
C ILE A 219 -8.13 6.85 7.13
N ASN A 220 -6.87 7.26 7.13
CA ASN A 220 -6.25 8.07 6.08
C ASN A 220 -5.07 7.31 5.45
N PHE A 221 -5.18 7.09 4.14
CA PHE A 221 -4.25 6.27 3.35
C PHE A 221 -4.31 6.63 1.86
N SER A 222 -3.39 6.11 1.07
CA SER A 222 -3.47 6.07 -0.40
C SER A 222 -3.61 4.62 -0.90
N MET A 223 -4.16 4.44 -2.09
CA MET A 223 -4.40 3.09 -2.65
C MET A 223 -3.10 2.31 -2.87
N ASP A 224 -2.03 2.99 -3.26
CA ASP A 224 -0.68 2.41 -3.39
C ASP A 224 -0.16 1.81 -2.07
N GLU A 225 -0.49 2.40 -0.91
CA GLU A 225 -0.10 1.85 0.40
C GLU A 225 -0.72 0.47 0.68
N ILE A 226 -1.96 0.22 0.23
CA ILE A 226 -2.68 -1.05 0.49
C ILE A 226 -2.60 -2.06 -0.65
N LEU A 227 -2.30 -1.60 -1.88
CA LEU A 227 -2.17 -2.46 -3.05
C LEU A 227 -0.71 -2.84 -3.35
N GLY A 228 0.26 -2.12 -2.79
CA GLY A 228 1.68 -2.41 -2.92
C GLY A 228 2.24 -2.09 -4.30
N THR A 229 3.35 -2.75 -4.68
CA THR A 229 4.11 -2.44 -5.90
C THR A 229 3.31 -2.59 -7.19
N ASN A 230 2.34 -3.50 -7.22
CA ASN A 230 1.54 -3.81 -8.40
C ASN A 230 0.21 -3.06 -8.39
N HIS A 231 0.11 -1.97 -7.64
CA HIS A 231 -1.11 -1.17 -7.55
C HIS A 231 -1.63 -0.70 -8.92
N SER A 232 -0.72 -0.49 -9.89
CA SER A 232 -1.03 -0.11 -11.28
C SER A 232 -1.95 -1.12 -11.99
N ASP A 233 -1.90 -2.41 -11.64
CA ASP A 233 -2.78 -3.45 -12.18
C ASP A 233 -4.26 -3.22 -11.83
N PHE A 234 -4.53 -2.36 -10.85
CA PHE A 234 -5.87 -2.02 -10.38
C PHE A 234 -6.38 -0.69 -10.93
N PHE A 235 -5.63 -0.03 -11.81
CA PHE A 235 -6.10 1.17 -12.49
C PHE A 235 -7.41 0.93 -13.26
N ASN A 236 -8.31 1.89 -13.14
CA ASN A 236 -9.68 1.89 -13.65
C ASN A 236 -10.57 0.75 -13.13
N LYS A 237 -10.16 0.04 -12.06
CA LYS A 237 -10.97 -0.98 -11.38
C LYS A 237 -11.59 -0.40 -10.10
N GLN A 238 -12.65 -1.05 -9.63
CA GLN A 238 -13.27 -0.73 -8.35
C GLN A 238 -12.60 -1.52 -7.22
N ILE A 239 -12.26 -0.81 -6.15
CA ILE A 239 -11.84 -1.39 -4.86
C ILE A 239 -12.98 -1.20 -3.88
N TYR A 240 -13.35 -2.27 -3.21
CA TYR A 240 -14.50 -2.29 -2.31
C TYR A 240 -14.04 -2.23 -0.87
N PHE A 241 -14.67 -1.40 -0.05
CA PHE A 241 -14.35 -1.23 1.36
C PHE A 241 -15.56 -1.56 2.22
N ARG A 242 -15.34 -2.22 3.36
CA ARG A 242 -16.39 -2.46 4.35
C ARG A 242 -15.80 -2.44 5.77
N LEU A 243 -16.69 -2.38 6.75
CA LEU A 243 -16.36 -2.73 8.13
C LEU A 243 -16.89 -4.12 8.44
N GLY A 244 -16.15 -4.88 9.25
CA GLY A 244 -16.54 -6.21 9.69
C GLY A 244 -15.38 -7.19 9.71
N TYR A 245 -15.71 -8.47 9.82
CA TYR A 245 -14.76 -9.58 9.79
C TYR A 245 -15.14 -10.56 8.67
N ASP A 246 -14.29 -11.55 8.44
CA ASP A 246 -14.54 -12.57 7.41
C ASP A 246 -15.88 -13.28 7.65
N GLY A 247 -16.72 -13.32 6.61
CA GLY A 247 -18.08 -13.83 6.67
C GLY A 247 -19.07 -12.99 7.50
N ARG A 248 -18.62 -11.89 8.13
CA ARG A 248 -19.42 -11.07 9.05
C ARG A 248 -19.29 -9.57 8.73
N PRO A 249 -19.88 -9.11 7.62
CA PRO A 249 -19.91 -7.68 7.30
C PRO A 249 -20.81 -6.92 8.29
N PHE A 250 -20.30 -5.80 8.80
CA PHE A 250 -21.08 -4.86 9.61
C PHE A 250 -21.72 -3.76 8.76
N THR A 251 -21.14 -3.46 7.59
CA THR A 251 -21.65 -2.48 6.64
C THR A 251 -21.88 -3.10 5.28
N THR A 252 -22.70 -2.45 4.46
CA THR A 252 -22.61 -2.63 3.00
C THR A 252 -21.23 -2.19 2.52
N SER A 253 -20.77 -2.77 1.41
CA SER A 253 -19.52 -2.35 0.78
C SER A 253 -19.67 -0.97 0.13
N LYS A 254 -18.55 -0.26 0.04
CA LYS A 254 -18.41 0.99 -0.71
C LYS A 254 -17.37 0.79 -1.80
N ALA A 255 -17.80 0.88 -3.04
CA ALA A 255 -16.92 0.85 -4.20
C ALA A 255 -16.26 2.21 -4.44
N ILE A 256 -14.96 2.20 -4.71
CA ILE A 256 -14.16 3.37 -5.09
C ILE A 256 -13.37 3.00 -6.34
N THR A 257 -13.52 3.79 -7.40
CA THR A 257 -12.71 3.61 -8.61
C THR A 257 -11.29 4.08 -8.36
N TYR A 258 -10.30 3.21 -8.56
CA TYR A 258 -8.91 3.59 -8.49
C TYR A 258 -8.42 4.01 -9.88
N SER A 259 -7.97 5.25 -10.02
CA SER A 259 -7.67 5.85 -11.32
C SER A 259 -6.23 6.35 -11.37
N PRO A 260 -5.53 6.22 -12.51
CA PRO A 260 -4.21 6.83 -12.65
C PRO A 260 -4.32 8.36 -12.67
N CYS A 261 -5.46 8.91 -13.11
CA CYS A 261 -5.73 10.35 -13.27
C CYS A 261 -4.71 11.16 -14.09
N ALA A 262 -3.73 10.50 -14.67
CA ALA A 262 -2.66 11.01 -15.51
C ALA A 262 -2.39 9.96 -16.59
N PRO A 263 -1.74 10.29 -17.72
CA PRO A 263 -1.23 9.28 -18.62
C PRO A 263 -0.23 8.39 -17.88
N VAL A 264 -0.31 7.07 -18.05
CA VAL A 264 0.57 6.10 -17.39
C VAL A 264 1.80 5.87 -18.25
N VAL A 265 2.99 5.90 -17.65
CA VAL A 265 4.24 5.55 -18.35
C VAL A 265 4.23 4.06 -18.67
N ILE A 266 4.38 3.73 -19.96
CA ILE A 266 4.45 2.35 -20.48
C ILE A 266 5.79 2.06 -21.16
N GLY A 267 6.76 2.97 -21.07
CA GLY A 267 8.09 2.75 -21.59
C GLY A 267 8.99 3.96 -21.40
N ILE A 268 10.27 3.69 -21.11
CA ILE A 268 11.35 4.68 -21.12
C ILE A 268 12.42 4.16 -22.08
N SER A 269 12.63 4.88 -23.18
CA SER A 269 13.73 4.64 -24.11
C SER A 269 14.92 5.52 -23.73
N TYR A 270 16.10 4.91 -23.65
CA TYR A 270 17.31 5.55 -23.15
C TYR A 270 18.52 5.24 -24.03
N GLU A 271 19.34 6.27 -24.26
CA GLU A 271 20.67 6.13 -24.86
C GLU A 271 21.68 6.88 -24.00
N GLY A 272 22.58 6.14 -23.35
CA GLY A 272 23.62 6.70 -22.50
C GLY A 272 24.74 7.41 -23.24
N PRO A 273 25.68 8.03 -22.51
CA PRO A 273 26.85 8.67 -23.09
C PRO A 273 27.74 7.65 -23.81
N LYS A 274 28.35 8.07 -24.91
CA LYS A 274 29.34 7.25 -25.64
C LYS A 274 30.67 7.18 -24.90
N CYS A 275 31.11 8.32 -24.35
CA CYS A 275 32.35 8.42 -23.61
C CYS A 275 32.11 8.61 -22.12
N TYR A 276 33.08 8.16 -21.32
CA TYR A 276 33.07 8.43 -19.89
C TYR A 276 32.98 9.93 -19.61
N GLY A 277 32.07 10.30 -18.71
CA GLY A 277 31.80 11.68 -18.32
C GLY A 277 31.17 12.55 -19.42
N ASP A 278 30.65 11.98 -20.50
CA ASP A 278 29.75 12.71 -21.41
C ASP A 278 28.31 12.72 -20.86
N TYR A 279 27.48 13.58 -21.43
CA TYR A 279 26.05 13.65 -21.14
C TYR A 279 25.27 12.54 -21.83
N ILE A 280 24.09 12.26 -21.30
CA ILE A 280 23.10 11.35 -21.89
C ILE A 280 22.69 11.85 -23.28
N ASN A 281 22.49 10.91 -24.21
CA ASN A 281 22.11 11.21 -25.59
C ASN A 281 20.60 11.25 -25.78
N LYS A 282 19.86 10.37 -25.10
CA LYS A 282 18.40 10.29 -25.23
C LYS A 282 17.74 9.83 -23.95
N ILE A 283 16.64 10.50 -23.59
CA ILE A 283 15.58 9.98 -22.72
C ILE A 283 14.26 10.29 -23.39
N GLU A 284 13.44 9.26 -23.58
CA GLU A 284 12.14 9.37 -24.21
C GLU A 284 11.11 8.53 -23.45
N VAL A 285 10.02 9.16 -23.04
CA VAL A 285 8.99 8.56 -22.20
C VAL A 285 7.76 8.31 -23.07
N THR A 286 7.26 7.08 -23.04
CA THR A 286 6.06 6.66 -23.77
C THR A 286 4.92 6.43 -22.78
N PHE A 287 3.74 6.93 -23.14
CA PHE A 287 2.52 6.90 -22.34
C PHE A 287 1.45 6.00 -22.94
N ASP A 288 0.55 5.47 -22.11
CA ASP A 288 -0.60 4.66 -22.54
C ASP A 288 -1.61 5.45 -23.39
N ARG A 289 -1.73 6.75 -23.12
CA ARG A 289 -2.60 7.69 -23.82
C ARG A 289 -1.95 9.05 -24.01
N GLU A 290 -2.54 9.84 -24.90
CA GLU A 290 -2.17 11.24 -25.10
C GLU A 290 -2.70 12.10 -23.94
N LEU A 291 -2.12 13.28 -23.77
CA LEU A 291 -2.70 14.31 -22.91
C LEU A 291 -4.03 14.79 -23.51
N TYR A 292 -5.03 15.00 -22.66
CA TYR A 292 -6.29 15.62 -23.01
C TYR A 292 -6.11 17.14 -23.17
N ILE A 293 -5.36 17.55 -24.20
CA ILE A 293 -5.02 18.95 -24.48
C ILE A 293 -6.30 19.81 -24.63
N ASP A 294 -7.34 19.26 -25.27
CA ASP A 294 -8.64 19.94 -25.43
C ASP A 294 -9.34 20.24 -24.10
N LYS A 295 -8.98 19.53 -23.03
CA LYS A 295 -9.47 19.74 -21.67
C LYS A 295 -8.50 20.58 -20.82
N GLY A 296 -7.39 21.03 -21.40
CA GLY A 296 -6.31 21.72 -20.69
C GLY A 296 -5.52 20.81 -19.76
N GLU A 297 -5.34 19.53 -20.12
CA GLU A 297 -4.46 18.63 -19.38
C GLU A 297 -2.99 18.99 -19.61
N VAL A 298 -2.23 19.17 -18.53
CA VAL A 298 -0.77 19.41 -18.54
C VAL A 298 -0.08 18.51 -17.52
N LEU A 299 1.21 18.22 -17.72
CA LEU A 299 2.03 17.58 -16.69
C LEU A 299 2.81 18.62 -15.90
N LYS A 300 2.71 18.55 -14.57
CA LYS A 300 3.54 19.31 -13.63
C LYS A 300 4.33 18.34 -12.76
N SER A 301 5.37 18.87 -12.12
CA SER A 301 6.29 18.06 -11.30
C SER A 301 6.85 16.84 -12.04
N PHE A 302 6.91 16.94 -13.38
CA PHE A 302 7.44 15.89 -14.23
C PHE A 302 8.94 15.82 -13.99
N SER A 303 9.39 14.70 -13.44
CA SER A 303 10.72 14.56 -12.88
C SER A 303 11.31 13.19 -13.13
N LEU A 304 12.62 13.16 -13.29
CA LEU A 304 13.44 11.97 -13.25
C LEU A 304 13.99 11.82 -11.83
N ARG A 305 13.71 10.69 -11.19
CA ARG A 305 14.06 10.41 -9.79
C ARG A 305 14.86 9.13 -9.66
N ASP A 306 15.70 9.08 -8.64
CA ASP A 306 16.52 7.91 -8.32
C ASP A 306 15.75 6.94 -7.42
N ARG A 307 15.73 5.65 -7.75
CA ARG A 307 15.13 4.61 -6.89
C ARG A 307 15.90 4.41 -5.59
N ALA A 308 17.23 4.61 -5.60
CA ALA A 308 18.03 4.53 -4.39
C ALA A 308 17.74 5.70 -3.43
N ASN A 309 17.36 6.86 -3.97
CA ASN A 309 17.09 8.08 -3.22
C ASN A 309 15.84 8.80 -3.76
N PRO A 310 14.62 8.25 -3.59
CA PRO A 310 13.40 8.73 -4.25
C PRO A 310 12.96 10.14 -3.80
N MET A 311 13.48 10.59 -2.65
CA MET A 311 13.34 11.95 -2.15
C MET A 311 14.05 13.00 -3.03
N ILE A 312 15.08 12.60 -3.77
CA ILE A 312 15.91 13.49 -4.59
C ILE A 312 15.38 13.46 -6.02
N SER A 313 14.94 14.63 -6.48
CA SER A 313 14.71 14.84 -7.91
C SER A 313 16.05 15.10 -8.58
N ILE A 314 16.47 14.20 -9.46
CA ILE A 314 17.70 14.39 -10.25
C ILE A 314 17.47 15.49 -11.28
N PHE A 315 16.25 15.52 -11.83
CA PHE A 315 15.83 16.54 -12.77
C PHE A 315 14.32 16.75 -12.66
N GLN A 316 13.89 18.00 -12.71
CA GLN A 316 12.48 18.37 -12.73
C GLN A 316 12.25 19.50 -13.72
N PHE A 317 11.24 19.33 -14.57
CA PHE A 317 10.77 20.40 -15.43
C PHE A 317 10.16 21.53 -14.59
N LEU A 318 10.63 22.76 -14.82
CA LEU A 318 10.18 23.95 -14.10
C LEU A 318 8.89 24.54 -14.71
N THR A 319 8.55 24.10 -15.91
CA THR A 319 7.38 24.54 -16.68
C THR A 319 6.35 23.42 -16.75
N ASP A 320 5.10 23.83 -17.03
CA ASP A 320 4.04 22.89 -17.34
C ASP A 320 4.35 22.25 -18.70
N GLU A 321 4.41 20.93 -18.73
CA GLU A 321 4.74 20.19 -19.95
C GLU A 321 3.46 19.83 -20.71
N THR A 322 3.48 20.14 -22.01
CA THR A 322 2.43 19.80 -22.97
C THR A 322 3.09 19.26 -24.23
N PHE A 323 2.58 18.14 -24.72
CA PHE A 323 3.12 17.49 -25.92
C PHE A 323 1.99 16.77 -26.66
N SER A 324 2.16 16.63 -27.97
CA SER A 324 1.23 15.90 -28.83
C SER A 324 1.65 14.44 -28.96
N GLY A 325 0.68 13.56 -29.13
CA GLY A 325 0.93 12.12 -29.18
C GLY A 325 1.19 11.52 -27.80
N LYS A 326 1.76 10.32 -27.80
CA LYS A 326 2.00 9.51 -26.59
C LYS A 326 3.44 9.54 -26.11
N THR A 327 4.29 10.36 -26.71
CA THR A 327 5.73 10.32 -26.48
C THR A 327 6.23 11.70 -26.10
N PHE A 328 7.01 11.75 -25.03
CA PHE A 328 7.73 12.95 -24.61
C PHE A 328 9.23 12.70 -24.68
N SER A 329 9.94 13.56 -25.41
CA SER A 329 11.40 13.47 -25.57
C SER A 329 12.08 14.63 -24.84
N PHE A 330 13.02 14.30 -23.96
CA PHE A 330 13.82 15.30 -23.24
C PHE A 330 14.66 16.08 -24.25
N GLN A 331 14.69 17.42 -24.11
CA GLN A 331 15.49 18.24 -25.01
C GLN A 331 16.96 18.18 -24.61
N LYS A 332 17.87 18.48 -25.55
CA LYS A 332 19.31 18.44 -25.28
C LYS A 332 19.71 19.32 -24.08
N ALA A 333 19.10 20.50 -23.96
CA ALA A 333 19.34 21.41 -22.84
C ALA A 333 18.87 20.86 -21.47
N ASP A 334 17.96 19.88 -21.46
CA ASP A 334 17.53 19.18 -20.26
C ASP A 334 18.49 18.05 -19.93
N LEU A 335 18.84 17.24 -20.94
CA LEU A 335 19.79 16.13 -20.82
C LEU A 335 21.16 16.59 -20.29
N ASP A 336 21.63 17.76 -20.71
CA ASP A 336 22.91 18.34 -20.26
C ASP A 336 22.91 18.74 -18.78
N LYS A 337 21.74 18.81 -18.13
CA LYS A 337 21.60 19.10 -16.69
C LYS A 337 21.49 17.83 -15.85
N ILE A 338 21.30 16.67 -16.49
CA ILE A 338 21.10 15.40 -15.79
C ILE A 338 22.46 14.80 -15.44
N THR A 339 22.67 14.53 -14.15
CA THR A 339 23.80 13.75 -13.66
C THR A 339 23.28 12.48 -13.00
N LEU A 340 23.69 11.32 -13.50
CA LEU A 340 23.29 10.01 -12.98
C LEU A 340 24.48 9.31 -12.31
N GLU A 341 24.17 8.49 -11.31
CA GLU A 341 25.09 7.65 -10.55
C GLU A 341 25.17 6.26 -11.18
N ASN A 342 26.39 5.78 -11.42
CA ASN A 342 26.61 4.51 -12.10
C ASN A 342 26.03 3.32 -11.33
N GLY A 343 25.23 2.48 -12.00
CA GLY A 343 24.56 1.32 -11.45
C GLY A 343 23.18 1.62 -10.82
N HIS A 344 22.74 2.88 -10.80
CA HIS A 344 21.45 3.25 -10.24
C HIS A 344 20.30 3.07 -11.25
N LYS A 345 19.09 2.98 -10.71
CA LYS A 345 17.84 2.90 -11.46
C LYS A 345 17.02 4.15 -11.27
N TYR A 346 16.42 4.64 -12.34
CA TYR A 346 15.67 5.90 -12.35
C TYR A 346 14.28 5.71 -12.91
N PHE A 347 13.35 6.51 -12.38
CA PHE A 347 11.94 6.44 -12.73
C PHE A 347 11.37 7.83 -12.98
N ILE A 348 10.22 7.87 -13.64
CA ILE A 348 9.47 9.09 -13.86
C ILE A 348 8.46 9.27 -12.73
N GLN A 349 8.45 10.46 -12.13
CA GLN A 349 7.33 10.92 -11.31
C GLN A 349 6.66 12.10 -12.00
N GLN A 350 5.34 12.13 -12.00
CA GLN A 350 4.56 13.20 -12.62
C GLN A 350 3.24 13.46 -11.91
N GLN A 351 2.69 14.64 -12.13
CA GLN A 351 1.36 15.01 -11.66
C GLN A 351 0.60 15.68 -12.80
N ALA A 352 -0.50 15.07 -13.23
CA ALA A 352 -1.37 15.71 -14.21
C ALA A 352 -2.20 16.83 -13.57
N TYR A 353 -2.50 17.86 -14.33
CA TYR A 353 -3.41 18.94 -13.97
C TYR A 353 -4.44 19.10 -15.07
N ILE A 354 -5.71 19.27 -14.72
CA ILE A 354 -6.77 19.66 -15.65
C ILE A 354 -7.34 20.97 -15.11
N GLY A 355 -7.09 22.08 -15.81
CA GLY A 355 -7.32 23.42 -15.27
C GLY A 355 -6.38 23.72 -14.09
N THR A 356 -6.92 24.15 -12.95
CA THR A 356 -6.14 24.45 -11.74
C THR A 356 -6.04 23.28 -10.76
N ALA A 357 -6.79 22.20 -10.99
CA ALA A 357 -6.86 21.08 -10.07
C ALA A 357 -5.74 20.07 -10.37
N GLY A 358 -4.81 19.95 -9.44
CA GLY A 358 -3.80 18.89 -9.45
C GLY A 358 -4.44 17.54 -9.21
N LYS A 359 -4.04 16.55 -10.01
CA LYS A 359 -4.38 15.14 -9.80
C LYS A 359 -3.37 14.52 -8.84
N GLY A 360 -3.50 13.22 -8.60
CA GLY A 360 -2.54 12.51 -7.77
C GLY A 360 -1.14 12.44 -8.40
N ILE A 361 -0.14 12.20 -7.56
CA ILE A 361 1.25 12.02 -7.99
C ILE A 361 1.42 10.58 -8.45
N LEU A 362 1.87 10.39 -9.68
CA LEU A 362 2.04 9.09 -10.30
C LEU A 362 3.52 8.82 -10.56
N ASP A 363 4.01 7.71 -10.00
CA ASP A 363 5.32 7.15 -10.31
C ASP A 363 5.17 6.12 -11.43
N SER A 364 6.17 6.04 -12.32
CA SER A 364 6.25 4.98 -13.32
C SER A 364 6.52 3.63 -12.66
N ASP A 365 5.99 2.58 -13.25
CA ASP A 365 6.25 1.20 -12.81
C ASP A 365 7.74 0.86 -12.89
N SER A 366 8.23 0.13 -11.89
CA SER A 366 9.62 -0.31 -11.77
C SER A 366 10.13 -1.12 -12.97
N GLN A 367 9.24 -1.79 -13.71
CA GLN A 367 9.63 -2.52 -14.92
C GLN A 367 10.12 -1.61 -16.05
N TYR A 368 9.77 -0.32 -16.02
CA TYR A 368 10.21 0.67 -17.01
C TYR A 368 11.39 1.50 -16.52
N ASP A 369 11.97 1.17 -15.36
CA ASP A 369 13.08 1.94 -14.81
C ASP A 369 14.27 1.96 -15.79
N LEU A 370 14.81 3.15 -15.97
CA LEU A 370 16.08 3.40 -16.61
C LEU A 370 17.20 2.85 -15.72
N GLU A 371 18.01 1.90 -16.18
CA GLU A 371 19.26 1.54 -15.50
C GLU A 371 20.44 2.28 -16.13
N TYR A 372 21.17 3.06 -15.33
CA TYR A 372 22.33 3.80 -15.82
C TYR A 372 23.62 3.02 -15.60
N VAL A 373 24.36 2.77 -16.69
CA VAL A 373 25.72 2.26 -16.64
C VAL A 373 26.63 3.21 -17.43
N ALA A 374 27.55 3.85 -16.73
CA ALA A 374 28.55 4.71 -17.32
C ALA A 374 29.60 3.88 -18.08
N PRO A 375 30.08 4.34 -19.26
CA PRO A 375 31.23 3.72 -19.93
C PRO A 375 32.45 3.71 -19.01
N ALA A 376 33.29 2.67 -19.07
CA ALA A 376 34.51 2.64 -18.29
C ALA A 376 35.45 3.78 -18.70
N ALA A 377 36.04 4.50 -17.75
CA ALA A 377 37.01 5.55 -18.05
C ALA A 377 38.23 4.99 -18.79
N LEU A 378 38.53 5.54 -19.97
CA LEU A 378 39.74 5.19 -20.71
C LEU A 378 40.95 5.78 -19.99
N LYS A 379 41.94 4.93 -19.72
CA LYS A 379 43.22 5.33 -19.13
C LYS A 379 44.35 4.68 -19.90
N PHE A 380 45.45 5.40 -20.09
CA PHE A 380 46.65 4.78 -20.64
C PHE A 380 47.93 5.31 -20.01
N ILE A 381 48.96 4.48 -20.01
CA ILE A 381 50.31 4.87 -19.61
C ILE A 381 51.34 4.34 -20.62
N ALA A 382 52.45 5.06 -20.77
CA ALA A 382 53.63 4.55 -21.45
C ALA A 382 54.55 3.86 -20.43
N THR A 383 54.95 2.62 -20.68
CA THR A 383 55.66 1.77 -19.69
C THR A 383 57.09 1.44 -20.07
N LYS A 384 57.35 1.20 -21.35
CA LYS A 384 58.68 0.78 -21.84
C LYS A 384 59.01 1.51 -23.11
N LYS A 385 60.27 1.93 -23.25
CA LYS A 385 60.81 2.54 -24.46
C LYS A 385 61.97 1.72 -24.99
N GLN A 386 62.09 1.65 -26.31
CA GLN A 386 63.27 1.18 -27.02
C GLN A 386 63.74 2.33 -27.91
N ASP A 387 64.96 2.79 -27.67
CA ASP A 387 65.58 3.83 -28.49
C ASP A 387 65.93 3.26 -29.88
N VAL A 388 66.00 4.14 -30.89
CA VAL A 388 66.41 3.77 -32.24
C VAL A 388 67.88 3.32 -32.28
N SER A 389 68.21 2.37 -33.15
CA SER A 389 69.58 1.81 -33.20
C SER A 389 70.62 2.78 -33.76
N CYS A 390 70.20 3.81 -34.50
CA CYS A 390 71.08 4.82 -35.10
C CYS A 390 70.39 6.19 -35.25
N ASN A 391 71.19 7.25 -35.43
CA ASN A 391 70.66 8.60 -35.68
C ASN A 391 69.86 8.62 -37.00
N GLY A 392 68.59 9.05 -36.93
CA GLY A 392 67.64 9.01 -38.03
C GLY A 392 66.96 7.65 -38.26
N GLY A 393 67.17 6.66 -37.40
CA GLY A 393 66.49 5.37 -37.46
C GLY A 393 64.99 5.45 -37.14
N SER A 394 64.23 4.46 -37.60
CA SER A 394 62.78 4.33 -37.38
C SER A 394 62.39 3.05 -36.62
N ASP A 395 63.37 2.38 -36.01
CA ASP A 395 63.23 1.10 -35.30
C ASP A 395 62.97 1.25 -33.79
N GLY A 396 62.80 2.48 -33.31
CA GLY A 396 62.42 2.77 -31.93
C GLY A 396 60.95 2.43 -31.67
N THR A 397 60.64 2.02 -30.43
CA THR A 397 59.29 1.63 -30.03
C THR A 397 58.93 2.16 -28.64
N ILE A 398 57.63 2.33 -28.39
CA ILE A 398 57.07 2.56 -27.05
C ILE A 398 56.01 1.50 -26.76
N GLU A 399 56.00 0.98 -25.54
CA GLU A 399 54.91 0.16 -25.01
C GLU A 399 53.90 1.06 -24.29
N ILE A 400 52.63 0.94 -24.68
CA ILE A 400 51.48 1.60 -24.09
C ILE A 400 50.58 0.55 -23.45
N LYS A 401 50.17 0.78 -22.21
CA LYS A 401 49.13 0.00 -21.54
C LYS A 401 47.85 0.83 -21.47
N VAL A 402 46.74 0.22 -21.88
CA VAL A 402 45.41 0.86 -21.95
C VAL A 402 44.41 0.05 -21.12
N TRP A 403 43.55 0.75 -20.38
CA TRP A 403 42.43 0.19 -19.62
C TRP A 403 41.15 0.97 -19.92
N GLY A 404 40.00 0.31 -19.77
CA GLY A 404 38.68 0.96 -19.89
C GLY A 404 38.33 1.40 -21.32
N GLY A 405 37.43 2.38 -21.44
CA GLY A 405 36.83 2.78 -22.72
C GLY A 405 36.00 1.67 -23.37
N THR A 406 35.63 1.89 -24.63
CA THR A 406 34.90 0.93 -25.48
C THR A 406 35.84 0.34 -26.53
N PRO A 407 36.46 -0.84 -26.29
CA PRO A 407 37.42 -1.42 -27.23
C PRO A 407 36.73 -1.90 -28.51
N LYS A 408 37.42 -1.81 -29.66
CA LYS A 408 36.93 -2.35 -30.93
C LYS A 408 36.80 -3.88 -30.89
N THR A 409 35.82 -4.41 -31.61
CA THR A 409 35.62 -5.86 -31.73
C THR A 409 36.65 -6.49 -32.67
N GLU A 410 37.06 -5.79 -33.72
CA GLU A 410 37.99 -6.26 -34.75
C GLU A 410 39.22 -5.34 -34.89
N GLY A 411 40.35 -5.93 -35.28
CA GLY A 411 41.63 -5.21 -35.44
C GLY A 411 42.23 -4.74 -34.11
N LEU A 412 42.89 -3.58 -34.14
CA LEU A 412 43.41 -2.94 -32.93
C LEU A 412 42.25 -2.47 -32.05
N LYS A 413 42.28 -2.82 -30.77
CA LYS A 413 41.28 -2.48 -29.74
C LYS A 413 41.14 -0.98 -29.55
N TYR A 414 42.25 -0.25 -29.66
CA TYR A 414 42.28 1.21 -29.56
C TYR A 414 42.95 1.84 -30.79
N ASN A 415 42.66 3.11 -31.02
CA ASN A 415 43.37 3.94 -31.97
C ASN A 415 44.54 4.62 -31.26
N TYR A 416 45.73 4.55 -31.86
CA TYR A 416 46.92 5.18 -31.32
C TYR A 416 47.39 6.27 -32.29
N TYR A 417 47.65 7.45 -31.74
CA TYR A 417 48.17 8.57 -32.49
C TYR A 417 49.52 8.99 -31.93
N VAL A 418 50.49 9.20 -32.82
CA VAL A 418 51.80 9.78 -32.50
C VAL A 418 51.92 11.07 -33.29
N ASP A 419 52.10 12.18 -32.58
CA ASP A 419 52.18 13.54 -33.13
C ASP A 419 51.00 13.87 -34.08
N GLY A 420 49.81 13.39 -33.70
CA GLY A 420 48.57 13.57 -34.46
C GLY A 420 48.33 12.56 -35.59
N ASN A 421 49.30 11.70 -35.92
CA ASN A 421 49.17 10.70 -36.99
C ASN A 421 48.63 9.38 -36.44
N LEU A 422 47.54 8.87 -37.01
CA LEU A 422 46.96 7.57 -36.65
C LEU A 422 47.88 6.43 -37.10
N LEU A 423 48.21 5.54 -36.17
CA LEU A 423 48.96 4.32 -36.44
C LEU A 423 48.00 3.18 -36.80
N THR A 424 48.13 2.66 -38.02
CA THR A 424 47.29 1.57 -38.55
C THR A 424 48.09 0.31 -38.93
N GLN A 425 49.42 0.37 -38.87
CA GLN A 425 50.31 -0.72 -39.27
C GLN A 425 51.42 -0.91 -38.25
N ASN A 426 51.93 -2.14 -38.16
CA ASN A 426 53.07 -2.53 -37.31
C ASN A 426 52.87 -2.29 -35.80
N THR A 427 51.65 -1.95 -35.37
CA THR A 427 51.24 -1.98 -33.97
C THR A 427 50.90 -3.41 -33.57
N ILE A 428 51.48 -3.88 -32.48
CA ILE A 428 51.19 -5.21 -31.92
C ILE A 428 50.41 -4.99 -30.63
N GLU A 429 49.23 -5.60 -30.52
CA GLU A 429 48.40 -5.56 -29.32
C GLU A 429 48.25 -6.94 -28.68
N THR A 430 48.24 -6.97 -27.35
CA THR A 430 47.86 -8.13 -26.55
C THR A 430 46.95 -7.68 -25.43
N THR A 431 45.83 -8.37 -25.22
CA THR A 431 44.88 -8.05 -24.15
C THR A 431 44.89 -9.15 -23.10
N THR A 432 45.11 -8.79 -21.84
CA THR A 432 45.07 -9.70 -20.70
C THR A 432 44.20 -9.09 -19.60
N SER A 433 43.12 -9.76 -19.22
CA SER A 433 42.27 -9.36 -18.08
C SER A 433 41.80 -7.88 -18.10
N GLY A 434 41.45 -7.35 -19.27
CA GLY A 434 40.96 -5.96 -19.42
C GLY A 434 42.06 -4.90 -19.55
N GLU A 435 43.33 -5.29 -19.53
CA GLU A 435 44.48 -4.46 -19.90
C GLU A 435 44.90 -4.80 -21.33
N THR A 436 44.99 -3.80 -22.21
CA THR A 436 45.57 -3.95 -23.55
C THR A 436 46.95 -3.33 -23.58
N THR A 437 47.95 -4.14 -23.89
CA THR A 437 49.32 -3.68 -24.12
C THR A 437 49.55 -3.55 -25.63
N ALA A 438 49.93 -2.36 -26.09
CA ALA A 438 50.26 -2.03 -27.46
C ALA A 438 51.72 -1.62 -27.59
N ILE A 439 52.41 -2.15 -28.60
CA ILE A 439 53.77 -1.72 -28.96
C ILE A 439 53.65 -0.83 -30.20
N LEU A 440 53.95 0.47 -30.05
CA LEU A 440 53.89 1.46 -31.12
C LEU A 440 55.26 1.65 -31.77
N PRO A 441 55.38 1.49 -33.11
CA PRO A 441 56.63 1.63 -33.84
C PRO A 441 56.93 3.08 -34.23
N GLY A 442 58.17 3.35 -34.64
CA GLY A 442 58.56 4.62 -35.30
C GLY A 442 58.69 5.81 -34.37
N ILE A 443 58.79 5.58 -33.05
CA ILE A 443 59.03 6.65 -32.07
C ILE A 443 60.53 6.77 -31.84
N SER A 444 61.12 7.85 -32.34
CA SER A 444 62.57 8.10 -32.28
C SER A 444 62.93 9.00 -31.10
N VAL A 445 63.34 8.40 -29.98
CA VAL A 445 63.96 9.16 -28.88
C VAL A 445 65.46 9.28 -29.15
N LEU A 446 65.85 10.26 -29.96
CA LEU A 446 67.26 10.64 -30.09
C LEU A 446 67.55 11.86 -29.21
N LYS A 447 68.63 11.79 -28.45
CA LYS A 447 69.34 13.00 -28.03
C LYS A 447 70.06 13.52 -29.26
N ASP A 448 69.84 14.76 -29.66
CA ASP A 448 70.74 15.37 -30.64
C ASP A 448 72.18 15.45 -30.06
N VAL A 449 73.16 15.84 -30.87
CA VAL A 449 74.56 16.05 -30.41
C VAL A 449 74.69 17.08 -29.28
N ASN A 450 73.63 17.82 -28.97
CA ASN A 450 73.53 18.80 -27.88
C ASN A 450 72.70 18.31 -26.67
N GLY A 451 72.17 17.08 -26.71
CA GLY A 451 71.33 16.52 -25.64
C GLY A 451 69.84 16.87 -25.70
N LEU A 452 69.35 17.47 -26.78
CA LEU A 452 67.94 17.85 -26.96
C LEU A 452 67.07 16.60 -27.15
N ILE A 453 66.09 16.43 -26.28
CA ILE A 453 65.06 15.38 -26.36
C ILE A 453 63.91 15.92 -27.21
N ILE A 454 63.58 15.25 -28.31
CA ILE A 454 62.38 15.56 -29.10
C ILE A 454 61.18 14.91 -28.39
N PRO A 455 60.22 15.69 -27.86
CA PRO A 455 59.03 15.13 -27.23
C PRO A 455 58.05 14.65 -28.31
N HIS A 456 57.50 13.45 -28.11
CA HIS A 456 56.38 12.94 -28.91
C HIS A 456 55.08 13.05 -28.13
N GLN A 457 54.00 13.41 -28.81
CA GLN A 457 52.65 13.43 -28.24
C GLN A 457 51.94 12.13 -28.58
N ILE A 458 51.52 11.40 -27.55
CA ILE A 458 50.75 10.17 -27.69
C ILE A 458 49.31 10.47 -27.31
N LYS A 459 48.38 10.09 -28.19
CA LYS A 459 46.94 10.10 -27.91
C LYS A 459 46.39 8.71 -28.18
N VAL A 460 45.59 8.21 -27.25
CA VAL A 460 44.85 6.96 -27.39
C VAL A 460 43.37 7.29 -27.44
N THR A 461 42.64 6.71 -28.40
CA THR A 461 41.17 6.74 -28.39
C THR A 461 40.57 5.35 -28.52
N ASP A 462 39.35 5.17 -28.03
CA ASP A 462 38.60 3.93 -28.17
C ASP A 462 37.80 3.85 -29.49
N ALA A 463 36.90 2.87 -29.61
CA ALA A 463 36.05 2.68 -30.78
C ALA A 463 35.10 3.85 -31.07
N GLU A 464 34.65 4.55 -30.04
CA GLU A 464 33.74 5.70 -30.13
C GLU A 464 34.50 7.04 -30.23
N ASN A 465 35.84 6.98 -30.37
CA ASN A 465 36.76 8.12 -30.35
C ASN A 465 36.86 8.84 -29.00
N CYS A 466 36.53 8.16 -27.90
CA CYS A 466 36.71 8.66 -26.55
C CYS A 466 38.19 8.64 -26.16
N PHE A 467 38.63 9.63 -25.40
CA PHE A 467 40.00 9.74 -24.88
C PHE A 467 39.98 9.94 -23.36
N GLU A 468 41.13 9.71 -22.72
CA GLU A 468 41.32 9.97 -21.29
C GLU A 468 41.05 11.46 -21.00
N LYS A 469 40.08 11.73 -20.11
CA LYS A 469 39.69 13.09 -19.70
C LYS A 469 40.37 13.50 -18.41
#